data_AF-A0A7Y2V6S8-F1
#
_entry.id   AF-A0A7Y2V6S8-F1
#
_cell.length_a   1.000
_cell.length_b   1.000
_cell.length_c   1.000
_cell.angle_alpha   90.00
_cell.angle_beta   90.00
_cell.angle_gamma   90.00
#
_symmetry.space_group_name_H-M   'P 1'
#
loop_
_entity.id
_entity.type
_entity.pdbx_description
1 polymer ?
#
loop_
_entity_poly.entity_id
_entity_poly.type
_entity_poly.pdbx_seq_one_letter_code
_entity_poly.pdbx_strand_id
1 'polypeptide(L)'
;MLFLFLTFSVVAAAPPDGAEWFGRAQAARQDENYGAALKALENAEQEAFSPVRIAFERARIETLSDDRDAAVAELQALADNGFSGLGFITGDPILSTLEGHPAFDVLVAQMAARAYPCEHDEAFRAFDFWVGDWDVHVAGGGFAGTNTIERAQRGCVLIENWSSAGGGAGMSVNYLDKATGEWVQVWNAEGGSQIHIRGGMTEEGMLLVGTLHDVASGTTTPFRGLWTQLEDGRVRQFFEQSTDGGTTWATWFEGFYSRKQ
;
A
#
# COMPACT_ATOMS: atom_id res chain seq x y z
N MET A 1 60.12 54.42 20.86
CA MET A 1 59.96 52.96 20.79
C MET A 1 58.58 52.66 21.35
N LEU A 2 57.59 52.55 20.46
CA LEU A 2 56.17 52.40 20.82
C LEU A 2 55.81 50.93 20.63
N PHE A 3 55.62 50.18 21.71
CA PHE A 3 55.18 48.79 21.64
C PHE A 3 53.66 48.76 21.44
N LEU A 4 53.23 48.37 20.24
CA LEU A 4 51.84 48.13 19.90
C LEU A 4 51.46 46.73 20.42
N PHE A 5 50.70 46.66 21.51
CA PHE A 5 50.09 45.42 21.98
C PHE A 5 48.85 45.12 21.14
N LEU A 6 48.94 44.14 20.24
CA LEU A 6 47.79 43.54 19.57
C LEU A 6 47.09 42.60 20.55
N THR A 7 45.97 43.06 21.11
CA THR A 7 45.03 42.21 21.85
C THR A 7 44.24 41.38 20.84
N PHE A 8 44.50 40.06 20.79
CA PHE A 8 43.61 39.12 20.11
C PHE A 8 42.33 38.98 20.94
N SER A 9 41.23 39.56 20.45
CA SER A 9 39.89 39.26 20.97
C SER A 9 39.54 37.84 20.54
N VAL A 10 39.52 36.91 21.50
CA VAL A 10 38.91 35.59 21.30
C VAL A 10 37.41 35.84 21.13
N VAL A 11 36.92 35.78 19.90
CA VAL A 11 35.47 35.73 19.64
C VAL A 11 35.02 34.37 20.17
N ALA A 12 34.33 34.38 21.31
CA ALA A 12 33.66 33.17 21.82
C ALA A 12 32.70 32.68 20.73
N ALA A 13 32.77 31.40 20.39
CA ALA A 13 31.83 30.79 19.45
C ALA A 13 30.40 31.03 19.95
N ALA A 14 29.47 31.28 19.01
CA ALA A 14 28.06 31.36 19.35
C ALA A 14 27.61 30.06 20.05
N PRO A 15 26.65 30.13 21.00
CA PRO A 15 26.11 28.94 21.59
C PRO A 15 25.50 28.03 20.50
N PRO A 16 25.57 26.70 20.65
CA PRO A 16 25.09 25.78 19.62
C PRO A 16 23.59 25.91 19.44
N ASP A 17 23.13 25.90 18.19
CA ASP A 17 21.70 25.82 17.88
C ASP A 17 21.16 24.39 18.00
N GLY A 18 19.86 24.21 17.81
CA GLY A 18 19.21 22.91 17.91
C GLY A 18 19.75 21.86 16.92
N ALA A 19 20.19 22.26 15.73
CA ALA A 19 20.75 21.34 14.75
C ALA A 19 22.17 20.90 15.14
N GLU A 20 22.98 21.82 15.70
CA GLU A 20 24.29 21.49 16.25
C GLU A 20 24.17 20.54 17.45
N TRP A 21 23.22 20.77 18.35
CA TRP A 21 22.95 19.86 19.48
C TRP A 21 22.50 18.49 19.00
N PHE A 22 21.62 18.43 17.99
CA PHE A 22 21.21 17.17 17.38
C PHE A 22 22.40 16.43 16.76
N GLY A 23 23.29 17.12 16.03
CA GLY A 23 24.50 16.53 15.48
C GLY A 23 25.43 15.97 16.57
N ARG A 24 25.56 16.65 17.71
CA ARG A 24 26.30 16.17 18.88
C ARG A 24 25.68 14.91 19.48
N ALA A 25 24.35 14.81 19.51
CA ALA A 25 23.68 13.60 19.96
C ALA A 25 24.01 12.40 19.07
N GLN A 26 23.97 12.58 17.75
CA GLN A 26 24.30 11.52 16.80
C GLN A 26 25.76 11.06 16.92
N ALA A 27 26.70 12.00 17.06
CA ALA A 27 28.11 11.69 17.29
C ALA A 27 28.31 10.93 18.61
N ALA A 28 27.71 11.39 19.70
CA ALA A 28 27.80 10.72 21.00
C ALA A 28 27.20 9.30 20.97
N ARG A 29 26.10 9.07 20.23
CA ARG A 29 25.56 7.72 20.02
C ARG A 29 26.54 6.82 19.24
N GLN A 30 27.19 7.34 18.21
CA GLN A 30 28.21 6.61 17.43
C GLN A 30 29.41 6.21 18.30
N ASP A 31 29.76 7.06 19.27
CA ASP A 31 30.80 6.80 20.27
C ASP A 31 30.31 5.94 21.45
N GLU A 32 29.09 5.38 21.37
CA GLU A 32 28.43 4.58 22.43
C GLU A 32 28.27 5.32 23.78
N ASN A 33 28.37 6.64 23.77
CA ASN A 33 28.16 7.50 24.93
C ASN A 33 26.70 7.95 25.02
N TYR A 34 25.82 7.00 25.32
CA TYR A 34 24.36 7.19 25.31
C TYR A 34 23.89 8.27 26.28
N GLY A 35 24.51 8.39 27.46
CA GLY A 35 24.19 9.45 28.41
C GLY A 35 24.49 10.86 27.88
N ALA A 36 25.62 11.04 27.19
CA ALA A 36 25.93 12.30 26.53
C ALA A 36 25.00 12.56 25.33
N ALA A 37 24.63 11.51 24.60
CA ALA A 37 23.71 11.60 23.47
C ALA A 37 22.32 12.08 23.90
N LEU A 38 21.74 11.49 24.95
CA LEU A 38 20.44 11.90 25.50
C LEU A 38 20.46 13.34 26.01
N LYS A 39 21.52 13.74 26.72
CA LYS A 39 21.68 15.13 27.18
C LYS A 39 21.78 16.12 26.02
N ALA A 40 22.45 15.75 24.93
CA ALA A 40 22.51 16.58 23.74
C ALA A 40 21.15 16.69 23.04
N LEU A 41 20.33 15.64 23.05
CA LEU A 41 18.94 15.71 22.55
C LEU A 41 18.06 16.64 23.39
N GLU A 42 18.18 16.61 24.72
CA GLU A 42 17.45 17.54 25.60
C GLU A 42 17.77 19.00 25.27
N ASN A 43 19.05 19.32 24.98
CA ASN A 43 19.44 20.66 24.55
C ASN A 43 18.86 20.99 23.17
N ALA A 44 18.86 20.04 22.23
CA ALA A 44 18.24 20.26 20.91
C ALA A 44 16.73 20.55 21.04
N GLU A 45 16.04 19.87 21.96
CA GLU A 45 14.63 20.08 22.26
C GLU A 45 14.35 21.46 22.83
N GLN A 46 15.20 21.93 23.75
CA GLN A 46 15.11 23.28 24.32
C GLN A 46 15.29 24.39 23.27
N GLU A 47 16.10 24.13 22.25
CA GLU A 47 16.28 25.00 21.08
C GLU A 47 15.18 24.81 20.01
N ALA A 48 14.06 24.16 20.38
CA ALA A 48 12.90 23.89 19.53
C ALA A 48 13.25 23.16 18.22
N PHE A 49 14.27 22.29 18.25
CA PHE A 49 14.59 21.44 17.12
C PHE A 49 13.47 20.43 16.86
N SER A 50 13.44 19.85 15.66
CA SER A 50 12.36 18.97 15.18
C SER A 50 12.02 17.85 16.18
N PRO A 51 10.80 17.84 16.79
CA PRO A 51 10.41 16.84 17.78
C PRO A 51 10.45 15.42 17.22
N VAL A 52 10.04 15.25 15.95
CA VAL A 52 10.09 13.95 15.27
C VAL A 52 11.52 13.45 15.14
N ARG A 53 12.47 14.31 14.75
CA ARG A 53 13.88 13.89 14.65
C ARG A 53 14.47 13.53 16.01
N ILE A 54 14.14 14.30 17.05
CA ILE A 54 14.56 14.05 18.43
C ILE A 54 14.05 12.68 18.90
N ALA A 55 12.74 12.42 18.78
CA ALA A 55 12.14 11.16 19.21
C ALA A 55 12.75 9.94 18.50
N PHE A 56 12.96 10.02 17.17
CA PHE A 56 13.64 8.95 16.43
C PHE A 56 15.08 8.71 16.93
N GLU A 57 15.84 9.78 17.18
CA GLU A 57 17.20 9.61 17.69
C GLU A 57 17.21 9.08 19.12
N ARG A 58 16.28 9.52 19.97
CA ARG A 58 16.10 9.02 21.33
C ARG A 58 15.77 7.53 21.34
N ALA A 59 14.80 7.11 20.54
CA ALA A 59 14.44 5.69 20.40
C ALA A 59 15.62 4.83 19.92
N ARG A 60 16.46 5.34 19.00
CA ARG A 60 17.70 4.65 18.58
C ARG A 60 18.69 4.51 19.73
N ILE A 61 18.89 5.57 20.52
CA ILE A 61 19.79 5.54 21.67
C ILE A 61 19.30 4.52 22.70
N GLU A 62 18.00 4.56 23.03
CA GLU A 62 17.37 3.65 24.00
C GLU A 62 17.44 2.19 23.55
N THR A 63 17.23 1.93 22.25
CA THR A 63 17.40 0.60 21.65
C THR A 63 18.83 0.09 21.83
N LEU A 64 19.83 0.93 21.59
CA LEU A 64 21.25 0.56 21.72
C LEU A 64 21.72 0.45 23.18
N SER A 65 21.09 1.18 24.10
CA SER A 65 21.36 1.08 25.54
C SER A 65 20.56 -0.04 26.24
N ASP A 66 19.88 -0.89 25.47
CA ASP A 66 19.03 -2.01 25.92
C ASP A 66 17.81 -1.59 26.77
N ASP A 67 17.38 -0.33 26.66
CA ASP A 67 16.11 0.15 27.21
C ASP A 67 15.02 0.09 26.14
N ARG A 68 14.67 -1.15 25.76
CA ARG A 68 13.75 -1.42 24.65
C ARG A 68 12.34 -0.92 24.93
N ASP A 69 11.91 -0.96 26.19
CA ASP A 69 10.60 -0.44 26.60
C ASP A 69 10.50 1.08 26.38
N ALA A 70 11.54 1.84 26.76
CA ALA A 70 11.60 3.28 26.50
C ALA A 70 11.60 3.58 24.99
N ALA A 71 12.41 2.84 24.22
CA ALA A 71 12.46 3.01 22.76
C ALA A 71 11.08 2.81 22.12
N VAL A 72 10.34 1.76 22.53
CA VAL A 72 8.99 1.52 22.01
C VAL A 72 8.01 2.60 22.46
N ALA A 73 8.11 3.07 23.70
CA ALA A 73 7.26 4.15 24.21
C ALA A 73 7.43 5.44 23.39
N GLU A 74 8.65 5.78 22.98
CA GLU A 74 8.90 6.94 22.12
C GLU A 74 8.30 6.78 20.71
N LEU A 75 8.44 5.60 20.12
CA LEU A 75 7.85 5.31 18.82
C LEU A 75 6.30 5.29 18.89
N GLN A 76 5.74 4.79 19.98
CA GLN A 76 4.30 4.85 20.24
C GLN A 76 3.82 6.29 20.38
N ALA A 77 4.54 7.13 21.11
CA ALA A 77 4.21 8.54 21.25
C ALA A 77 4.23 9.26 19.88
N LEU A 78 5.19 8.94 19.00
CA LEU A 78 5.17 9.45 17.62
C LEU A 78 3.89 9.02 16.88
N ALA A 79 3.55 7.73 16.93
CA ALA A 79 2.37 7.19 16.27
C ALA A 79 1.06 7.82 16.78
N ASP A 80 0.96 8.03 18.10
CA ASP A 80 -0.20 8.65 18.74
C ASP A 80 -0.34 10.14 18.38
N ASN A 81 0.79 10.81 18.09
CA ASN A 81 0.83 12.18 17.57
C ASN A 81 0.69 12.25 16.03
N GLY A 82 0.25 11.16 15.37
CA GLY A 82 -0.12 11.14 13.96
C GLY A 82 1.03 10.83 13.00
N PHE A 83 2.20 10.43 13.49
CA PHE A 83 3.26 9.91 12.61
C PHE A 83 2.81 8.59 11.96
N SER A 84 2.77 8.55 10.63
CA SER A 84 2.31 7.37 9.86
C SER A 84 3.43 6.69 9.06
N GLY A 85 4.66 7.21 9.14
CA GLY A 85 5.80 6.75 8.35
C GLY A 85 6.40 5.43 8.85
N LEU A 86 5.62 4.34 8.84
CA LEU A 86 6.04 3.04 9.37
C LEU A 86 7.38 2.55 8.80
N GLY A 87 7.66 2.81 7.51
CA GLY A 87 8.93 2.45 6.88
C GLY A 87 10.17 3.11 7.51
N PHE A 88 10.04 4.26 8.18
CA PHE A 88 11.14 4.87 8.94
C PHE A 88 11.44 4.16 10.25
N ILE A 89 10.52 3.32 10.74
CA ILE A 89 10.71 2.52 11.95
C ILE A 89 11.22 1.14 11.54
N THR A 90 10.48 0.43 10.69
CA THR A 90 10.81 -0.95 10.30
C THR A 90 11.99 -1.04 9.34
N GLY A 91 12.30 0.03 8.61
CA GLY A 91 13.45 0.11 7.71
C GLY A 91 14.70 0.69 8.35
N ASP A 92 14.64 1.14 9.61
CA ASP A 92 15.80 1.65 10.32
C ASP A 92 16.67 0.50 10.87
N PRO A 93 17.99 0.48 10.61
CA PRO A 93 18.85 -0.63 10.98
C PRO A 93 19.06 -0.81 12.49
N ILE A 94 18.75 0.21 13.31
CA ILE A 94 18.77 0.10 14.77
C ILE A 94 17.39 -0.28 15.27
N LEU A 95 16.34 0.46 14.88
CA LEU A 95 14.99 0.24 15.41
C LEU A 95 14.38 -1.09 14.98
N SER A 96 14.73 -1.61 13.81
CA SER A 96 14.29 -2.94 13.37
C SER A 96 14.77 -4.07 14.29
N THR A 97 15.83 -3.85 15.08
CA THR A 97 16.29 -4.85 16.08
C THR A 97 15.37 -5.00 17.29
N LEU A 98 14.33 -4.16 17.40
CA LEU A 98 13.24 -4.30 18.36
C LEU A 98 12.23 -5.39 17.95
N GLU A 99 12.32 -5.96 16.73
CA GLU A 99 11.45 -7.06 16.28
C GLU A 99 11.45 -8.22 17.28
N GLY A 100 10.27 -8.74 17.61
CA GLY A 100 10.07 -9.77 18.62
C GLY A 100 9.90 -9.22 20.04
N HIS A 101 10.06 -7.90 20.25
CA HIS A 101 9.62 -7.25 21.47
C HIS A 101 8.09 -7.10 21.45
N PRO A 102 7.33 -7.63 22.44
CA PRO A 102 5.87 -7.68 22.36
C PRO A 102 5.20 -6.32 22.13
N ALA A 103 5.67 -5.27 22.79
CA ALA A 103 5.11 -3.93 22.61
C ALA A 103 5.46 -3.32 21.25
N PHE A 104 6.62 -3.65 20.70
CA PHE A 104 7.04 -3.18 19.38
C PHE A 104 6.20 -3.84 18.28
N ASP A 105 6.01 -5.16 18.37
CA ASP A 105 5.22 -5.92 17.41
C ASP A 105 3.76 -5.42 17.38
N VAL A 106 3.19 -5.10 18.56
CA VAL A 106 1.86 -4.49 18.67
C VAL A 106 1.82 -3.11 18.03
N LEU A 107 2.81 -2.24 18.31
CA LEU A 107 2.90 -0.91 17.71
C LEU A 107 2.99 -1.00 16.18
N VAL A 108 3.88 -1.83 15.65
CA VAL A 108 4.07 -2.02 14.20
C VAL A 108 2.77 -2.52 13.57
N ALA A 109 2.09 -3.49 14.16
CA ALA A 109 0.81 -4.01 13.65
C ALA A 109 -0.28 -2.92 13.62
N GLN A 110 -0.39 -2.10 14.67
CA GLN A 110 -1.35 -1.00 14.72
C GLN A 110 -1.04 0.09 13.70
N MET A 111 0.23 0.47 13.56
CA MET A 111 0.67 1.43 12.55
C MET A 111 0.46 0.90 11.13
N ALA A 112 0.72 -0.38 10.88
CA ALA A 112 0.49 -1.02 9.58
C ALA A 112 -0.99 -0.99 9.21
N ALA A 113 -1.88 -1.33 10.16
CA ALA A 113 -3.33 -1.26 9.94
C ALA A 113 -3.82 0.15 9.56
N ARG A 114 -3.20 1.19 10.13
CA ARG A 114 -3.51 2.60 9.80
C ARG A 114 -2.89 3.04 8.47
N ALA A 115 -1.64 2.67 8.21
CA ALA A 115 -0.92 3.07 7.01
C ALA A 115 -1.44 2.34 5.76
N TYR A 116 -1.94 1.12 5.91
CA TYR A 116 -2.27 0.21 4.82
C TYR A 116 -3.64 -0.44 5.02
N PRO A 117 -4.72 0.35 5.10
CA PRO A 117 -6.03 -0.12 5.54
C PRO A 117 -6.61 -1.25 4.66
N CYS A 118 -6.30 -1.28 3.37
CA CYS A 118 -6.81 -2.30 2.44
C CYS A 118 -6.30 -3.72 2.74
N GLU A 119 -5.12 -3.88 3.35
CA GLU A 119 -4.63 -5.21 3.76
C GLU A 119 -5.38 -5.76 4.97
N HIS A 120 -6.00 -4.86 5.75
CA HIS A 120 -6.60 -5.17 7.04
C HIS A 120 -8.13 -5.04 7.05
N ASP A 121 -8.74 -4.73 5.91
CA ASP A 121 -10.19 -4.70 5.72
C ASP A 121 -10.61 -5.87 4.81
N GLU A 122 -11.32 -6.84 5.39
CA GLU A 122 -11.80 -8.04 4.68
C GLU A 122 -12.69 -7.72 3.47
N ALA A 123 -13.31 -6.54 3.41
CA ALA A 123 -14.10 -6.14 2.24
C ALA A 123 -13.25 -6.05 0.96
N PHE A 124 -11.96 -5.69 1.07
CA PHE A 124 -11.01 -5.69 -0.05
C PHE A 124 -10.59 -7.09 -0.48
N ARG A 125 -10.95 -8.13 0.28
CA ARG A 125 -10.65 -9.54 -0.03
C ARG A 125 -11.82 -10.26 -0.69
N ALA A 126 -12.97 -9.62 -0.84
CA ALA A 126 -14.18 -10.25 -1.38
C ALA A 126 -13.97 -10.85 -2.79
N PHE A 127 -13.07 -10.28 -3.60
CA PHE A 127 -12.80 -10.74 -4.96
C PHE A 127 -11.54 -11.63 -5.07
N ASP A 128 -10.92 -12.01 -3.94
CA ASP A 128 -9.65 -12.77 -3.91
C ASP A 128 -9.75 -14.15 -4.57
N PHE A 129 -10.94 -14.75 -4.65
CA PHE A 129 -11.13 -16.06 -5.29
C PHE A 129 -10.73 -16.06 -6.78
N TRP A 130 -10.68 -14.88 -7.41
CA TRP A 130 -10.26 -14.68 -8.78
C TRP A 130 -8.74 -14.43 -8.95
N VAL A 131 -8.02 -14.14 -7.87
CA VAL A 131 -6.58 -13.83 -7.90
C VAL A 131 -5.74 -15.04 -8.31
N GLY A 132 -4.83 -14.84 -9.25
CA GLY A 132 -3.68 -15.67 -9.63
C GLY A 132 -3.59 -15.90 -11.14
N ASP A 133 -2.90 -16.97 -11.54
CA ASP A 133 -2.60 -17.27 -12.95
C ASP A 133 -3.51 -18.34 -13.53
N TRP A 134 -4.07 -18.04 -14.71
CA TRP A 134 -5.17 -18.81 -15.29
C TRP A 134 -4.96 -19.14 -16.77
N ASP A 135 -5.36 -20.36 -17.13
CA ASP A 135 -5.71 -20.77 -18.48
C ASP A 135 -7.24 -20.72 -18.64
N VAL A 136 -7.71 -20.00 -19.64
CA VAL A 136 -9.13 -19.72 -19.83
C VAL A 136 -9.67 -20.48 -21.04
N HIS A 137 -10.76 -21.20 -20.82
CA HIS A 137 -11.46 -21.96 -21.86
C HIS A 137 -12.91 -21.52 -21.97
N VAL A 138 -13.47 -21.53 -23.17
CA VAL A 138 -14.91 -21.33 -23.38
C VAL A 138 -15.69 -22.62 -23.06
N ALA A 139 -17.01 -22.54 -22.93
CA ALA A 139 -17.88 -23.69 -22.59
C ALA A 139 -17.67 -24.93 -23.49
N GLY A 140 -17.30 -24.74 -24.76
CA GLY A 140 -16.99 -25.83 -25.70
C GLY A 140 -15.61 -26.47 -25.53
N GLY A 141 -14.81 -26.06 -24.53
CA GLY A 141 -13.45 -26.55 -24.28
C GLY A 141 -12.36 -25.91 -25.15
N GLY A 142 -12.71 -24.94 -25.99
CA GLY A 142 -11.72 -24.19 -26.77
C GLY A 142 -10.89 -23.27 -25.88
N PHE A 143 -9.57 -23.26 -26.09
CA PHE A 143 -8.67 -22.35 -25.38
C PHE A 143 -8.88 -20.91 -25.85
N ALA A 144 -9.22 -20.03 -24.91
CA ALA A 144 -9.51 -18.62 -25.17
C ALA A 144 -8.27 -17.73 -24.96
N GLY A 145 -7.38 -18.11 -24.05
CA GLY A 145 -6.20 -17.31 -23.70
C GLY A 145 -5.77 -17.53 -22.25
N THR A 146 -4.90 -16.66 -21.79
CA THR A 146 -4.40 -16.67 -20.41
C THR A 146 -4.71 -15.37 -19.70
N ASN A 147 -4.94 -15.45 -18.39
CA ASN A 147 -5.18 -14.28 -17.57
C ASN A 147 -4.33 -14.34 -16.29
N THR A 148 -3.75 -13.21 -15.89
CA THR A 148 -3.06 -13.07 -14.59
C THR A 148 -3.75 -11.97 -13.80
N ILE A 149 -4.24 -12.32 -12.62
CA ILE A 149 -4.86 -11.40 -11.68
C ILE A 149 -4.01 -11.33 -10.42
N GLU A 150 -3.54 -10.14 -10.04
CA GLU A 150 -2.70 -9.95 -8.86
C GLU A 150 -3.24 -8.88 -7.94
N ARG A 151 -2.99 -9.03 -6.63
CA ARG A 151 -3.17 -7.94 -5.67
C ARG A 151 -2.02 -6.95 -5.83
N ALA A 152 -2.32 -5.69 -6.09
CA ALA A 152 -1.33 -4.61 -6.15
C ALA A 152 -1.66 -3.49 -5.15
N GLN A 153 -0.73 -2.55 -5.00
CA GLN A 153 -0.86 -1.41 -4.08
C GLN A 153 -1.26 -1.84 -2.66
N ARG A 154 -0.58 -2.86 -2.12
CA ARG A 154 -0.86 -3.44 -0.80
C ARG A 154 -2.34 -3.82 -0.65
N GLY A 155 -2.88 -4.47 -1.67
CA GLY A 155 -4.25 -5.01 -1.67
C GLY A 155 -5.37 -4.00 -1.91
N CYS A 156 -5.09 -2.72 -2.17
CA CYS A 156 -6.14 -1.76 -2.50
C CYS A 156 -6.72 -1.96 -3.91
N VAL A 157 -5.99 -2.63 -4.81
CA VAL A 157 -6.47 -2.93 -6.17
C VAL A 157 -6.12 -4.35 -6.58
N LEU A 158 -6.92 -4.93 -7.47
CA LEU A 158 -6.54 -6.08 -8.28
C LEU A 158 -6.23 -5.62 -9.69
N ILE A 159 -5.10 -6.07 -10.23
CA ILE A 159 -4.68 -5.81 -11.60
C ILE A 159 -4.87 -7.10 -12.40
N GLU A 160 -5.61 -7.00 -13.50
CA GLU A 160 -5.81 -8.08 -14.45
C GLU A 160 -4.98 -7.81 -15.71
N ASN A 161 -4.32 -8.85 -16.23
CA ASN A 161 -3.61 -8.84 -17.51
C ASN A 161 -4.06 -10.04 -18.35
N TRP A 162 -4.77 -9.75 -19.43
CA TRP A 162 -5.30 -10.74 -20.37
C TRP A 162 -4.46 -10.85 -21.64
N SER A 163 -4.24 -12.08 -22.09
CA SER A 163 -3.64 -12.40 -23.39
C SER A 163 -4.52 -13.41 -24.12
N SER A 164 -5.05 -13.01 -25.27
CA SER A 164 -5.95 -13.83 -26.09
C SER A 164 -5.16 -14.86 -26.92
N ALA A 165 -5.69 -16.09 -27.01
CA ALA A 165 -5.12 -17.13 -27.86
C ALA A 165 -5.17 -16.77 -29.36
N GLY A 166 -6.15 -15.95 -29.77
CA GLY A 166 -6.28 -15.46 -31.15
C GLY A 166 -5.46 -14.21 -31.46
N GLY A 167 -4.64 -13.74 -30.51
CA GLY A 167 -4.00 -12.43 -30.56
C GLY A 167 -4.88 -11.35 -29.92
N GLY A 168 -4.24 -10.24 -29.53
CA GLY A 168 -4.83 -9.17 -28.74
C GLY A 168 -4.58 -9.30 -27.24
N ALA A 169 -4.51 -8.16 -26.55
CA ALA A 169 -4.38 -8.10 -25.09
C ALA A 169 -5.38 -7.12 -24.46
N GLY A 170 -5.54 -7.22 -23.14
CA GLY A 170 -6.33 -6.28 -22.35
C GLY A 170 -5.90 -6.28 -20.89
N MET A 171 -6.36 -5.27 -20.15
CA MET A 171 -6.09 -5.16 -18.72
C MET A 171 -7.28 -4.52 -18.01
N SER A 172 -7.47 -4.88 -16.74
CA SER A 172 -8.33 -4.11 -15.84
C SER A 172 -7.67 -3.74 -14.53
N VAL A 173 -8.17 -2.64 -13.96
CA VAL A 173 -8.01 -2.29 -12.56
C VAL A 173 -9.34 -2.54 -11.86
N ASN A 174 -9.30 -3.29 -10.77
CA ASN A 174 -10.45 -3.61 -9.94
C ASN A 174 -10.20 -3.09 -8.53
N TYR A 175 -11.15 -2.40 -7.93
CA TYR A 175 -10.98 -1.86 -6.59
C TYR A 175 -12.31 -1.72 -5.86
N LEU A 176 -12.27 -1.70 -4.54
CA LEU A 176 -13.42 -1.35 -3.71
C LEU A 176 -13.46 0.17 -3.52
N ASP A 177 -14.44 0.83 -4.12
CA ASP A 177 -14.71 2.24 -3.87
C ASP A 177 -15.37 2.38 -2.50
N LYS A 178 -14.62 2.87 -1.50
CA LYS A 178 -15.15 3.07 -0.14
C LYS A 178 -16.16 4.22 -0.03
N ALA A 179 -16.25 5.12 -1.02
CA ALA A 179 -17.26 6.17 -1.03
C ALA A 179 -18.66 5.61 -1.32
N THR A 180 -18.76 4.62 -2.21
CA THR A 180 -20.04 3.98 -2.55
C THR A 180 -20.24 2.62 -1.89
N GLY A 181 -19.16 1.99 -1.43
CA GLY A 181 -19.15 0.62 -0.92
C GLY A 181 -19.19 -0.45 -2.02
N GLU A 182 -18.96 -0.07 -3.27
CA GLU A 182 -19.07 -0.96 -4.43
C GLU A 182 -17.69 -1.36 -4.96
N TRP A 183 -17.57 -2.60 -5.42
CA TRP A 183 -16.47 -3.00 -6.28
C TRP A 183 -16.64 -2.37 -7.65
N VAL A 184 -15.54 -1.89 -8.23
CA VAL A 184 -15.48 -1.26 -9.55
C VAL A 184 -14.45 -2.00 -10.39
N GLN A 185 -14.79 -2.27 -11.64
CA GLN A 185 -13.85 -2.71 -12.66
C GLN A 185 -13.78 -1.67 -13.78
N VAL A 186 -12.56 -1.29 -14.15
CA VAL A 186 -12.25 -0.48 -15.33
C VAL A 186 -11.32 -1.30 -16.22
N TRP A 187 -11.82 -1.73 -17.37
CA TRP A 187 -11.11 -2.56 -18.34
C TRP A 187 -10.89 -1.82 -19.64
N ASN A 188 -9.72 -2.04 -20.25
CA ASN A 188 -9.40 -1.60 -21.60
C ASN A 188 -8.70 -2.72 -22.36
N ALA A 189 -9.14 -2.98 -23.58
CA ALA A 189 -8.52 -3.93 -24.49
C ALA A 189 -7.91 -3.24 -25.72
N GLU A 190 -6.88 -3.86 -26.30
CA GLU A 190 -6.21 -3.44 -27.54
C GLU A 190 -7.19 -3.23 -28.70
N GLY A 191 -8.25 -4.06 -28.77
CA GLY A 191 -9.31 -3.95 -29.77
C GLY A 191 -10.26 -2.75 -29.59
N GLY A 192 -10.07 -1.93 -28.55
CA GLY A 192 -10.88 -0.73 -28.30
C GLY A 192 -12.15 -0.97 -27.47
N SER A 193 -12.33 -2.16 -26.89
CA SER A 193 -13.40 -2.41 -25.91
C SER A 193 -13.02 -1.80 -24.56
N GLN A 194 -13.92 -0.98 -24.02
CA GLN A 194 -13.77 -0.34 -22.71
C GLN A 194 -14.96 -0.71 -21.82
N ILE A 195 -14.71 -1.34 -20.68
CA ILE A 195 -15.77 -1.76 -19.75
C ILE A 195 -15.62 -0.96 -18.47
N HIS A 196 -16.72 -0.40 -17.99
CA HIS A 196 -16.81 0.27 -16.70
C HIS A 196 -18.07 -0.20 -15.99
N ILE A 197 -17.87 -1.02 -14.95
CA ILE A 197 -18.94 -1.72 -14.23
C ILE A 197 -18.68 -1.67 -12.73
N ARG A 198 -19.75 -1.73 -11.94
CA ARG A 198 -19.71 -1.67 -10.48
C ARG A 198 -20.78 -2.52 -9.82
N GLY A 199 -20.57 -2.89 -8.56
CA GLY A 199 -21.52 -3.69 -7.79
C GLY A 199 -20.86 -4.33 -6.57
N GLY A 200 -21.07 -5.62 -6.37
CA GLY A 200 -20.55 -6.29 -5.18
C GLY A 200 -20.81 -7.79 -5.14
N MET A 201 -20.44 -8.39 -4.01
CA MET A 201 -20.67 -9.81 -3.76
C MET A 201 -22.16 -10.10 -3.56
N THR A 202 -22.64 -11.16 -4.20
CA THR A 202 -23.98 -11.73 -4.08
C THR A 202 -23.89 -13.22 -3.75
N GLU A 203 -25.03 -13.90 -3.55
CA GLU A 203 -25.05 -15.37 -3.37
C GLU A 203 -24.52 -16.13 -4.60
N GLU A 204 -24.62 -15.54 -5.80
CA GLU A 204 -24.16 -16.14 -7.06
C GLU A 204 -22.68 -15.83 -7.37
N GLY A 205 -22.09 -14.86 -6.66
CA GLY A 205 -20.72 -14.38 -6.88
C GLY A 205 -20.62 -12.86 -6.99
N MET A 206 -19.49 -12.37 -7.49
CA MET A 206 -19.26 -10.93 -7.70
C MET A 206 -20.04 -10.46 -8.92
N LEU A 207 -21.10 -9.68 -8.73
CA LEU A 207 -21.93 -9.15 -9.81
C LEU A 207 -21.67 -7.65 -9.98
N LEU A 208 -21.21 -7.27 -11.17
CA LEU A 208 -20.94 -5.88 -11.54
C LEU A 208 -21.76 -5.49 -12.77
N VAL A 209 -22.34 -4.30 -12.76
CA VAL A 209 -23.21 -3.78 -13.82
C VAL A 209 -22.77 -2.37 -14.21
N GLY A 210 -22.93 -2.03 -15.49
CA GLY A 210 -22.53 -0.73 -16.04
C GLY A 210 -22.58 -0.77 -17.55
N THR A 211 -21.48 -0.42 -18.21
CA THR A 211 -21.45 -0.26 -19.67
C THR A 211 -20.20 -0.82 -20.34
N LEU A 212 -20.38 -1.27 -21.57
CA LEU A 212 -19.34 -1.56 -22.55
C LEU A 212 -19.38 -0.46 -23.63
N HIS A 213 -18.27 0.22 -23.84
CA HIS A 213 -18.05 1.17 -24.93
C HIS A 213 -17.08 0.57 -25.95
N ASP A 214 -17.45 0.64 -27.22
CA ASP A 214 -16.60 0.25 -28.35
C ASP A 214 -16.06 1.51 -29.04
N VAL A 215 -14.75 1.71 -28.96
CA VAL A 215 -14.09 2.93 -29.46
C VAL A 215 -14.21 3.07 -30.98
N ALA A 216 -14.19 1.96 -31.73
CA ALA A 216 -14.21 2.00 -33.19
C ALA A 216 -15.57 2.45 -33.73
N SER A 217 -16.66 1.95 -33.14
CA SER A 217 -18.03 2.29 -33.51
C SER A 217 -18.59 3.50 -32.77
N GLY A 218 -17.98 3.90 -31.64
CA GLY A 218 -18.48 4.94 -30.75
C GLY A 218 -19.75 4.55 -29.99
N THR A 219 -20.09 3.26 -29.93
CA THR A 219 -21.34 2.76 -29.34
C THR A 219 -21.13 2.37 -27.88
N THR A 220 -22.09 2.74 -27.02
CA THR A 220 -22.14 2.31 -25.61
C THR A 220 -23.38 1.47 -25.36
N THR A 221 -23.22 0.31 -24.73
CA THR A 221 -24.30 -0.61 -24.41
C THR A 221 -24.30 -0.97 -22.92
N PRO A 222 -25.48 -1.23 -22.30
CA PRO A 222 -25.53 -1.83 -20.98
C PRO A 222 -24.78 -3.16 -20.94
N PHE A 223 -24.00 -3.35 -19.90
CA PHE A 223 -23.10 -4.49 -19.72
C PHE A 223 -23.13 -4.96 -18.27
N ARG A 224 -23.05 -6.28 -18.07
CA ARG A 224 -22.90 -6.86 -16.74
C ARG A 224 -21.93 -8.04 -16.78
N GLY A 225 -21.23 -8.23 -15.67
CA GLY A 225 -20.35 -9.36 -15.46
C GLY A 225 -20.60 -10.04 -14.13
N LEU A 226 -20.62 -11.37 -14.15
CA LEU A 226 -20.70 -12.21 -12.98
C LEU A 226 -19.46 -13.10 -12.89
N TRP A 227 -18.80 -13.08 -11.75
CA TRP A 227 -17.70 -13.98 -11.42
C TRP A 227 -18.13 -14.92 -10.31
N THR A 228 -18.11 -16.23 -10.59
CA THR A 228 -18.53 -17.28 -9.66
C THR A 228 -17.37 -18.21 -9.39
N GLN A 229 -17.05 -18.43 -8.11
CA GLN A 229 -16.14 -19.50 -7.70
C GLN A 229 -16.87 -20.85 -7.82
N LEU A 230 -16.29 -21.80 -8.55
CA LEU A 230 -16.85 -23.13 -8.72
C LEU A 230 -16.28 -24.11 -7.68
N GLU A 231 -17.03 -25.18 -7.39
CA GLU A 231 -16.65 -26.20 -6.39
C GLU A 231 -15.32 -26.91 -6.72
N ASP A 232 -14.97 -27.00 -8.00
CA ASP A 232 -13.72 -27.62 -8.48
C ASP A 232 -12.51 -26.65 -8.45
N GLY A 233 -12.68 -25.46 -7.87
CA GLY A 233 -11.64 -24.45 -7.75
C GLY A 233 -11.44 -23.58 -8.98
N ARG A 234 -12.21 -23.79 -10.06
CA ARG A 234 -12.24 -22.87 -11.20
C ARG A 234 -13.01 -21.59 -10.87
N VAL A 235 -12.84 -20.58 -11.72
CA VAL A 235 -13.69 -19.38 -11.73
C VAL A 235 -14.44 -19.32 -13.05
N ARG A 236 -15.76 -19.11 -12.99
CA ARG A 236 -16.58 -18.80 -14.16
C ARG A 236 -16.72 -17.29 -14.26
N GLN A 237 -16.35 -16.74 -15.41
CA GLN A 237 -16.65 -15.35 -15.80
C GLN A 237 -17.74 -15.37 -16.86
N PHE A 238 -18.84 -14.69 -16.58
CA PHE A 238 -19.98 -14.61 -17.49
C PHE A 238 -20.36 -13.16 -17.74
N PHE A 239 -20.18 -12.74 -18.98
CA PHE A 239 -20.43 -11.38 -19.44
C PHE A 239 -21.62 -11.34 -20.39
N GLU A 240 -22.47 -10.35 -20.17
CA GLU A 240 -23.66 -10.14 -20.97
C GLU A 240 -23.78 -8.67 -21.35
N GLN A 241 -24.31 -8.43 -22.55
CA GLN A 241 -24.65 -7.09 -23.02
C GLN A 241 -26.13 -7.02 -23.41
N SER A 242 -26.67 -5.82 -23.41
CA SER A 242 -28.02 -5.55 -23.87
C SER A 242 -28.03 -4.55 -25.02
N THR A 243 -28.88 -4.78 -26.02
CA THR A 243 -29.10 -3.88 -27.16
C THR A 243 -30.47 -3.20 -27.14
N ASP A 244 -31.29 -3.49 -26.13
CA ASP A 244 -32.66 -2.97 -25.97
C ASP A 244 -32.86 -2.25 -24.62
N GLY A 245 -31.79 -1.64 -24.12
CA GLY A 245 -31.82 -0.81 -22.91
C GLY A 245 -31.92 -1.61 -21.60
N GLY A 246 -31.52 -2.88 -21.60
CA GLY A 246 -31.51 -3.75 -20.42
C GLY A 246 -32.75 -4.65 -20.30
N THR A 247 -33.62 -4.68 -21.32
CA THR A 247 -34.83 -5.52 -21.33
C THR A 247 -34.47 -6.98 -21.54
N THR A 248 -33.55 -7.25 -22.46
CA THR A 248 -32.97 -8.57 -22.71
C THR A 248 -31.45 -8.52 -22.65
N TRP A 249 -30.85 -9.64 -22.26
CA TRP A 249 -29.41 -9.80 -22.09
C TRP A 249 -28.95 -10.97 -22.96
N ALA A 250 -27.90 -10.73 -23.74
CA ALA A 250 -27.26 -11.73 -24.57
C ALA A 250 -25.85 -11.99 -24.06
N THR A 251 -25.42 -13.25 -24.08
CA THR A 251 -24.04 -13.63 -23.75
C THR A 251 -23.07 -12.92 -24.69
N TRP A 252 -22.16 -12.16 -24.09
CA TRP A 252 -21.03 -11.55 -24.78
C TRP A 252 -19.79 -12.45 -24.68
N PHE A 253 -19.52 -12.98 -23.48
CA PHE A 253 -18.43 -13.91 -23.25
C PHE A 253 -18.75 -14.83 -22.07
N GLU A 254 -18.32 -16.09 -22.17
CA GLU A 254 -18.33 -17.03 -21.06
C GLU A 254 -17.02 -17.80 -21.03
N GLY A 255 -16.27 -17.63 -19.94
CA GLY A 255 -14.95 -18.23 -19.75
C GLY A 255 -14.83 -18.99 -18.43
N PHE A 256 -14.14 -20.11 -18.47
CA PHE A 256 -13.81 -20.96 -17.33
C PHE A 256 -12.31 -20.94 -17.09
N TYR A 257 -11.94 -20.38 -15.95
CA TYR A 257 -10.57 -20.12 -15.54
C TYR A 257 -10.08 -21.33 -14.74
N SER A 258 -9.09 -22.03 -15.26
CA SER A 258 -8.39 -23.12 -14.57
C SER A 258 -6.99 -22.65 -14.22
N ARG A 259 -6.49 -23.00 -13.03
CA ARG A 259 -5.14 -22.59 -12.61
C ARG A 259 -4.12 -23.09 -13.64
N LYS A 260 -3.17 -22.23 -14.01
CA LYS A 260 -2.01 -22.67 -14.78
C LYS A 260 -1.26 -23.76 -14.01
N GLN A 261 -0.82 -24.79 -14.72
CA GLN A 261 0.06 -25.83 -14.20
C GLN A 261 1.52 -25.40 -14.25
#